data_AF-A0A1V6IQH8-F1
#
_entry.id   AF-A0A1V6IQH8-F1
#
_cell.length_a   1.000
_cell.length_b   1.000
_cell.length_c   1.000
_cell.angle_alpha   90.00
_cell.angle_beta   90.00
_cell.angle_gamma   90.00
#
_symmetry.space_group_name_H-M   'P 1'
#
loop_
_entity.id
_entity.type
_entity.pdbx_description
1 polymer ?
#
loop_
_entity_poly.entity_id
_entity_poly.type
_entity_poly.pdbx_seq_one_letter_code
_entity_poly.pdbx_strand_id
1 'polypeptide(L)' 'MYQRIIKLLENEDSPISAENISEKTKESLIKTKSLLLRLQEEGKVESTKREDIIVWQIKKKDDIEKKLEKMVR' A
#
# COMPACT_ATOMS: atom_id res chain seq x y z
N MET A 1 8.74 -9.07 12.23
CA MET A 1 9.45 -9.30 10.95
C MET A 1 8.61 -8.76 9.79
N TYR A 2 8.35 -7.44 9.76
CA TYR A 2 7.46 -6.78 8.76
C TYR A 2 8.05 -5.47 8.21
N GLN A 3 9.23 -5.10 8.75
CA GLN A 3 9.93 -3.84 8.46
C GLN A 3 10.25 -3.67 6.97
N ARG A 4 10.41 -4.75 6.20
CA ARG A 4 10.70 -4.67 4.77
C ARG A 4 9.52 -4.13 3.94
N ILE A 5 8.29 -4.58 4.21
CA ILE A 5 7.11 -4.10 3.48
C ILE A 5 6.83 -2.64 3.80
N ILE A 6 6.89 -2.27 5.08
CA ILE A 6 6.71 -0.88 5.52
C ILE A 6 7.76 0.01 4.87
N LYS A 7 9.06 -0.33 4.99
CA LYS A 7 10.13 0.44 4.37
C LYS A 7 9.98 0.53 2.86
N LEU A 8 9.56 -0.55 2.20
CA LEU A 8 9.29 -0.52 0.76
C LEU A 8 8.21 0.51 0.44
N LEU A 9 7.07 0.45 1.13
CA LEU A 9 5.96 1.38 0.93
C LEU A 9 6.28 2.82 1.35
N GLU A 10 7.18 3.04 2.32
CA GLU A 10 7.68 4.36 2.70
C GLU A 10 8.59 4.98 1.63
N ASN A 11 9.37 4.16 0.92
CA ASN A 11 10.23 4.60 -0.18
C ASN A 11 9.49 4.72 -1.52
N GLU A 12 8.26 4.22 -1.62
CA GLU A 12 7.45 4.31 -2.84
C GLU A 12 6.49 5.49 -2.71
N ASP A 13 6.64 6.47 -3.61
CA ASP A 13 5.71 7.61 -3.71
C ASP A 13 4.34 7.24 -4.30
N SER A 14 4.20 6.02 -4.85
CA SER A 14 2.98 5.56 -5.50
C SER A 14 2.46 4.26 -4.88
N PRO A 15 1.12 4.08 -4.81
CA PRO A 15 0.55 2.81 -4.38
C PRO A 15 0.96 1.67 -5.31
N ILE A 16 1.36 0.55 -4.72
CA ILE A 16 1.81 -0.64 -5.45
C ILE A 16 0.98 -1.86 -5.09
N SER A 17 0.86 -2.81 -6.02
CA SER A 17 0.08 -4.03 -5.82
C SER A 17 0.77 -5.00 -4.86
N ALA A 18 0.00 -5.92 -4.27
CA ALA A 18 0.57 -6.98 -3.42
C ALA A 18 1.55 -7.88 -4.19
N GLU A 19 1.36 -8.05 -5.50
CA GLU A 19 2.24 -8.79 -6.40
C GLU A 19 3.61 -8.12 -6.49
N ASN A 20 3.65 -6.84 -6.84
CA ASN A 20 4.90 -6.08 -6.91
C ASN A 20 5.63 -6.05 -5.55
N ILE A 21 4.90 -5.90 -4.45
CA ILE A 21 5.48 -5.97 -3.10
C ILE A 21 6.11 -7.34 -2.86
N SER A 22 5.42 -8.42 -3.21
CA SER A 22 5.92 -9.78 -3.05
C SER A 22 7.20 -10.03 -3.85
N GLU A 23 7.27 -9.54 -5.09
CA GLU A 23 8.45 -9.65 -5.94
C GLU A 23 9.62 -8.86 -5.38
N LYS A 24 9.40 -7.59 -4.99
CA LYS A 24 10.46 -6.73 -4.43
C LYS A 24 10.97 -7.24 -3.08
N THR A 25 10.10 -7.83 -2.26
CA THR A 25 10.48 -8.39 -0.95
C THR A 25 10.97 -9.83 -1.03
N LYS A 26 10.83 -10.49 -2.18
CA LYS A 26 11.08 -11.93 -2.40
C LYS A 26 10.30 -12.82 -1.42
N GLU A 27 9.12 -12.37 -1.01
CA GLU A 27 8.23 -13.11 -0.12
C GLU A 27 7.09 -13.74 -0.93
N SER A 28 6.47 -14.80 -0.40
CA SER A 28 5.28 -15.38 -1.03
C SER A 28 4.12 -14.37 -1.06
N LEU A 29 3.41 -14.29 -2.17
CA LEU A 29 2.24 -13.42 -2.34
C LEU A 29 1.20 -13.60 -1.24
N ILE A 30 0.94 -14.84 -0.80
CA ILE A 30 -0.02 -15.13 0.27
C ILE A 30 0.43 -14.50 1.58
N LYS A 31 1.72 -14.63 1.89
CA LYS A 31 2.32 -14.04 3.09
C LYS A 31 2.26 -12.53 3.01
N THR A 32 2.63 -11.94 1.88
CA THR A 32 2.55 -10.49 1.63
C THR A 32 1.13 -9.97 1.84
N LYS A 33 0.10 -10.61 1.26
CA LYS A 33 -1.30 -10.23 1.44
C LYS A 33 -1.73 -10.29 2.91
N SER A 34 -1.39 -11.37 3.63
CA SER A 34 -1.69 -11.51 5.06
C SER A 34 -1.00 -10.43 5.91
N LEU A 35 0.25 -10.10 5.59
CA LEU A 35 0.99 -9.04 6.28
C LEU A 35 0.39 -7.66 6.01
N LEU A 36 0.04 -7.37 4.76
CA LEU A 36 -0.58 -6.09 4.36
C LEU A 36 -1.92 -5.87 5.05
N LEU A 37 -2.76 -6.91 5.12
CA LEU A 37 -4.02 -6.87 5.88
C LEU A 37 -3.76 -6.55 7.36
N ARG A 38 -2.82 -7.24 8.01
CA ARG A 38 -2.46 -6.95 9.40
C ARG A 38 -1.97 -5.52 9.58
N LEU A 39 -1.13 -5.03 8.67
CA LEU A 39 -0.62 -3.65 8.72
C LEU A 39 -1.73 -2.62 8.51
N GLN A 40 -2.76 -2.95 7.73
CA GLN A 40 -3.94 -2.11 7.54
C GLN A 40 -4.78 -2.06 8.82
N GLU A 41 -4.99 -3.19 9.48
CA GLU A 41 -5.65 -3.25 10.79
C GLU A 41 -4.88 -2.45 11.86
N GLU A 42 -3.55 -2.49 11.82
CA GLU A 42 -2.68 -1.65 12.67
C GLU A 42 -2.68 -0.16 12.26
N GLY A 43 -3.33 0.21 11.16
CA GLY A 43 -3.39 1.59 10.66
C GLY A 43 -2.08 2.12 10.08
N LYS A 44 -1.14 1.24 9.70
CA LYS A 44 0.16 1.61 9.11
C LYS A 44 0.09 1.78 7.60
N VAL A 45 -0.75 1.00 6.93
CA VAL A 45 -0.96 1.04 5.49
C VAL A 45 -2.45 1.16 5.18
N GLU A 46 -2.77 1.52 3.96
CA GLU A 46 -4.13 1.49 3.43
C GLU A 46 -4.15 0.81 2.07
N SER A 47 -5.28 0.19 1.76
CA SER A 47 -5.56 -0.38 0.44
C SER A 47 -6.52 0.52 -0.33
N THR A 48 -6.27 0.70 -1.62
CA THR A 48 -7.14 1.42 -2.55
C THR A 48 -7.39 0.54 -3.76
N LYS A 49 -8.64 0.51 -4.24
CA LYS A 49 -8.95 -0.13 -5.53
C LYS A 49 -8.71 0.89 -6.65
N ARG A 50 -7.83 0.58 -7.61
CA ARG A 50 -7.62 1.36 -8.83
C ARG A 50 -7.72 0.44 -10.03
N GLU A 51 -8.50 0.82 -11.04
CA GLU A 51 -8.50 0.14 -12.35
C GLU A 51 -8.62 -1.40 -12.23
N ASP A 52 -9.48 -1.81 -11.30
CA ASP A 52 -9.76 -3.21 -10.91
C ASP A 52 -8.70 -3.96 -10.08
N ILE A 53 -7.54 -3.36 -9.81
CA ILE A 53 -6.51 -3.92 -8.92
C ILE A 53 -6.51 -3.28 -7.53
N ILE A 54 -6.13 -4.06 -6.51
CA ILE A 54 -5.90 -3.54 -5.15
C ILE A 54 -4.43 -3.13 -5.02
N VAL A 55 -4.23 -1.84 -4.75
CA VAL A 55 -2.92 -1.24 -4.49
C VAL A 55 -2.81 -0.81 -3.03
N TRP A 56 -1.59 -0.80 -2.53
CA TRP A 56 -1.26 -0.56 -1.13
C TRP A 56 -0.28 0.60 -1.02
N GLN A 57 -0.47 1.44 -0.03
CA GLN A 57 0.41 2.57 0.29
C GLN A 57 0.52 2.75 1.80
N ILE A 58 1.57 3.44 2.24
CA ILE A 58 1.69 3.81 3.66
C ILE A 58 0.60 4.83 3.99
N LYS A 59 -0.05 4.66 5.14
CA LYS A 59 -1.07 5.60 5.61
C LYS A 59 -0.38 6.86 6.12
N LYS A 60 -0.01 7.76 5.22
CA LYS A 60 0.49 9.09 5.58
C LYS A 60 -0.68 9.89 6.15
N LYS A 61 -0.48 10.51 7.31
CA LYS A 61 -1.44 11.45 7.92
C LYS A 61 -1.63 12.73 7.10
N ASP A 62 -0.84 12.94 6.04
CA ASP A 62 -0.58 14.27 5.49
C ASP A 62 -1.15 14.58 4.10
N ASP A 63 -1.91 13.68 3.45
CA ASP A 63 -2.34 13.92 2.06
C ASP A 63 -3.87 13.92 1.85
N ILE A 64 -4.60 14.55 2.78
CA ILE A 64 -5.98 14.99 2.52
C ILE A 64 -6.01 16.05 1.38
N GLU A 65 -4.87 16.60 0.95
CA GLU A 65 -4.85 17.78 0.09
C GLU A 65 -4.78 17.58 -1.44
N LYS A 66 -4.40 16.43 -2.03
CA LYS A 66 -4.14 16.41 -3.50
C LYS A 66 -5.03 15.56 -4.41
N LYS A 67 -5.98 14.76 -3.92
CA LYS A 67 -6.76 13.86 -4.80
C LYS A 67 -8.26 14.09 -4.92
N LEU A 68 -8.83 15.00 -4.14
CA LEU A 68 -10.22 15.41 -4.35
C LEU A 68 -10.39 16.38 -5.54
N GLU A 69 -9.32 17.00 -6.06
CA GLU A 69 -9.41 17.99 -7.13
C GLU A 69 -9.77 17.44 -8.53
N LYS A 70 -9.87 16.12 -8.74
CA LYS A 70 -10.22 15.56 -10.07
C LYS A 70 -11.65 15.05 -10.24
N MET A 71 -12.51 15.17 -9.23
CA MET A 71 -13.94 14.81 -9.34
C MET A 71 -14.89 16.02 -9.25
N VAL A 72 -14.40 17.22 -9.52
CA VAL A 72 -15.24 18.41 -9.74
C VAL A 72 -14.79 19.09 -11.03
N ARG A 73 -15.24 18.57 -12.18
CA ARG A 73 -15.40 19.38 -13.38
C ARG A 73 -16.58 18.89 -14.20
#